data_AF-A0AAU3HUV6-F1
#
_entry.id   AF-A0AAU3HUV6-F1
#
_cell.length_a   1.000
_cell.length_b   1.000
_cell.length_c   1.000
_cell.angle_alpha   90.00
_cell.angle_beta   90.00
_cell.angle_gamma   90.00
#
_symmetry.space_group_name_H-M   'P 1'
#
loop_
_entity.id
_entity.type
_entity.pdbx_description
1 polymer ?
#
loop_
_entity_poly.entity_id
_entity_poly.type
_entity_poly.pdbx_seq_one_letter_code
_entity_poly.pdbx_strand_id
1 'polypeptide(L)'
;MKNIRRSAAVAAVLAAGATALTISPASAADTTCSSGYACIYYHPNYQGAFFKQFPNIPNYSGYTFTTSANGSDGAGQGVRNNAASVDNWDFNNAFTVYFHVNYTGASQRFAAGGGGNFNSTLRNENASGKFG
;
A
#
# COMPACT_ATOMS: atom_id res chain seq x y z
N MET A 1 -17.10 32.13 -59.17
CA MET A 1 -17.38 30.68 -59.12
C MET A 1 -16.31 29.94 -59.92
N LYS A 2 -15.36 29.26 -59.27
CA LYS A 2 -14.85 27.92 -59.64
C LYS A 2 -13.76 27.53 -58.64
N ASN A 3 -13.97 26.38 -58.02
CA ASN A 3 -13.18 25.85 -56.93
C ASN A 3 -12.11 24.86 -57.43
N ILE A 4 -11.01 24.78 -56.65
CA ILE A 4 -10.17 23.59 -56.35
C ILE A 4 -9.27 23.05 -57.47
N ARG A 5 -7.97 22.88 -57.12
CA ARG A 5 -7.22 21.62 -57.23
C ARG A 5 -6.01 21.59 -56.28
N ARG A 6 -5.90 20.45 -55.59
CA ARG A 6 -4.92 20.05 -54.57
C ARG A 6 -3.57 19.74 -55.21
N SER A 7 -2.47 19.87 -54.46
CA SER A 7 -1.40 18.85 -54.38
C SER A 7 -0.38 19.20 -53.29
N ALA A 8 0.05 18.16 -52.58
CA ALA A 8 0.90 18.17 -51.40
C ALA A 8 2.40 18.20 -51.73
N ALA A 9 3.22 18.68 -50.78
CA ALA A 9 4.62 18.28 -50.68
C ALA A 9 5.10 18.34 -49.22
N VAL A 10 5.75 17.26 -48.81
CA VAL A 10 6.27 16.90 -47.48
C VAL A 10 7.65 17.53 -47.27
N ALA A 11 7.96 18.00 -46.06
CA ALA A 11 9.33 18.14 -45.58
C ALA A 11 9.42 17.73 -44.10
N ALA A 12 10.11 16.60 -43.92
CA ALA A 12 10.64 15.98 -42.70
C ALA A 12 11.85 16.85 -42.19
N VAL A 13 12.46 16.77 -40.99
CA VAL A 13 12.37 15.95 -39.77
C VAL A 13 13.47 16.48 -38.80
N LEU A 14 13.21 16.39 -37.48
CA LEU A 14 14.12 16.23 -36.31
C LEU A 14 15.11 17.33 -35.84
N ALA A 15 15.00 17.69 -34.55
CA ALA A 15 15.93 17.30 -33.47
C ALA A 15 15.44 17.86 -32.11
N ALA A 16 14.82 17.03 -31.28
CA ALA A 16 15.43 16.40 -30.10
C ALA A 16 15.22 17.21 -28.80
N GLY A 17 13.97 17.23 -28.31
CA GLY A 17 13.70 17.56 -26.90
C GLY A 17 14.09 16.38 -26.03
N ALA A 18 15.27 16.44 -25.42
CA ALA A 18 15.71 15.46 -24.44
C ALA A 18 14.88 15.62 -23.15
N THR A 19 13.73 14.96 -23.09
CA THR A 19 13.04 14.73 -21.82
C THR A 19 13.91 13.80 -21.00
N ALA A 20 14.58 14.35 -19.99
CA ALA A 20 15.26 13.57 -18.96
C ALA A 20 14.21 12.69 -18.26
N LEU A 21 14.08 11.45 -18.73
CA LEU A 21 13.36 10.41 -18.01
C LEU A 21 14.18 10.15 -16.74
N THR A 22 13.70 10.65 -15.61
CA THR A 22 14.21 10.25 -14.31
C THR A 22 13.80 8.80 -14.09
N ILE A 23 14.65 7.88 -14.55
CA ILE A 23 14.53 6.46 -14.25
C ILE A 23 14.87 6.33 -12.77
N SER A 24 13.84 6.43 -11.91
CA SER A 24 14.00 6.08 -10.51
C SER A 24 14.41 4.61 -10.45
N PRO A 25 15.40 4.23 -9.63
CA PRO A 25 15.79 2.83 -9.51
C PRO A 25 14.55 2.01 -9.13
N ALA A 26 14.25 0.98 -9.92
CA ALA A 26 13.28 -0.02 -9.54
C ALA A 26 13.86 -0.78 -8.35
N SER A 27 13.64 -0.28 -7.13
CA SER A 27 13.80 -1.10 -5.94
C SER A 27 12.86 -2.29 -6.11
N ALA A 28 13.39 -3.51 -6.13
CA ALA A 28 12.56 -4.70 -6.06
C ALA A 28 11.71 -4.56 -4.78
N ALA A 29 10.44 -4.19 -4.95
CA ALA A 29 9.54 -4.02 -3.83
C ALA A 29 9.41 -5.40 -3.18
N ASP A 30 9.75 -5.48 -1.90
CA ASP A 30 9.54 -6.70 -1.13
C ASP A 30 8.03 -6.98 -1.08
N THR A 31 7.60 -8.00 -1.82
CA THR A 31 6.17 -8.28 -2.05
C THR A 31 5.59 -9.26 -1.03
N THR A 32 6.39 -9.71 -0.07
CA THR A 32 5.99 -10.76 0.89
C THR A 32 6.14 -10.28 2.32
N CYS A 33 5.33 -10.83 3.23
CA CYS A 33 5.59 -10.62 4.65
C CYS A 33 6.92 -11.27 5.08
N SER A 34 7.49 -10.83 6.20
CA SER A 34 8.76 -11.38 6.70
C SER A 34 8.79 -11.38 8.21
N SER A 35 9.61 -12.27 8.76
CA SER A 35 9.82 -12.38 10.20
C SER A 35 10.16 -11.03 10.85
N GLY A 36 9.52 -10.74 11.98
CA GLY A 36 9.69 -9.50 12.75
C GLY A 36 8.78 -8.34 12.33
N TYR A 37 7.89 -8.54 11.35
CA TYR A 37 6.93 -7.53 10.89
C TYR A 37 5.48 -7.97 11.14
N ALA A 38 4.59 -6.99 11.27
CA ALA A 38 3.16 -7.21 11.13
C ALA A 38 2.73 -6.68 9.75
N CYS A 39 2.17 -7.54 8.91
CA CYS A 39 1.72 -7.17 7.58
C CYS A 39 0.23 -6.87 7.59
N ILE A 40 -0.10 -5.64 7.21
CA ILE A 40 -1.46 -5.12 7.19
C ILE A 40 -1.93 -5.10 5.74
N TYR A 41 -3.04 -5.75 5.42
CA TYR A 41 -3.53 -5.91 4.05
C TYR A 41 -4.77 -5.07 3.78
N TYR A 42 -4.88 -4.59 2.53
CA TYR A 42 -5.99 -3.79 2.03
C TYR A 42 -7.30 -4.59 1.98
N HIS A 43 -7.23 -5.89 1.65
CA HIS A 43 -8.40 -6.77 1.61
C HIS A 43 -8.42 -7.80 2.76
N PRO A 44 -9.58 -8.40 3.05
CA PRO A 44 -9.67 -9.59 3.89
C PRO A 44 -8.83 -10.75 3.34
N ASN A 45 -8.51 -11.70 4.22
CA ASN A 45 -7.82 -12.95 3.92
C ASN A 45 -6.43 -12.75 3.28
N TYR A 46 -5.72 -11.69 3.70
CA TYR A 46 -4.35 -11.40 3.29
C TYR A 46 -4.17 -11.10 1.79
N GLN A 47 -5.21 -10.54 1.17
CA GLN A 47 -5.24 -10.24 -0.26
C GLN A 47 -4.93 -8.77 -0.56
N GLY A 48 -4.56 -8.50 -1.82
CA GLY A 48 -4.30 -7.15 -2.31
C GLY A 48 -2.98 -6.58 -1.82
N ALA A 49 -2.85 -5.26 -1.91
CA ALA A 49 -1.69 -4.54 -1.44
C ALA A 49 -1.55 -4.64 0.09
N PHE A 50 -0.33 -4.49 0.57
CA PHE A 50 0.00 -4.65 1.98
C PHE A 50 0.94 -3.54 2.48
N PHE A 51 1.03 -3.41 3.80
CA PHE A 51 1.95 -2.53 4.47
C PHE A 51 2.66 -3.31 5.57
N LYS A 52 3.98 -3.41 5.46
CA LYS A 52 4.82 -4.05 6.48
C LYS A 52 5.09 -3.06 7.59
N GLN A 53 4.55 -3.32 8.77
CA GLN A 53 4.82 -2.51 9.94
C GLN A 53 5.93 -3.12 10.78
N PHE A 54 6.98 -2.33 10.99
CA PHE A 54 7.87 -2.35 12.14
C PHE A 54 8.57 -0.99 12.19
N PRO A 55 8.71 -0.30 13.36
CA PRO A 55 8.29 -0.69 14.70
C PRO A 55 6.82 -0.27 15.00
N ASN A 56 6.52 0.14 16.24
CA ASN A 56 5.24 0.72 16.65
C ASN A 56 4.97 2.03 15.90
N ILE A 57 3.75 2.18 15.36
CA ILE A 57 3.34 3.36 14.59
C ILE A 57 2.10 3.99 15.24
N PRO A 58 2.22 5.19 15.85
CA PRO A 58 1.12 5.83 16.55
C PRO A 58 0.11 6.49 15.61
N ASN A 59 0.43 6.66 14.32
CA ASN A 59 -0.47 7.25 13.33
C ASN A 59 -0.10 6.77 11.93
N TYR A 60 -1.05 6.12 11.24
CA TYR A 60 -0.87 5.66 9.85
C TYR A 60 -1.02 6.77 8.80
N SER A 61 -1.31 8.01 9.18
CA SER A 61 -1.37 9.11 8.21
C SER A 61 -0.01 9.29 7.51
N GLY A 62 -0.02 9.33 6.18
CA GLY A 62 1.20 9.44 5.36
C GLY A 62 1.84 8.10 4.97
N TYR A 63 1.39 6.98 5.52
CA TYR A 63 1.79 5.65 5.06
C TYR A 63 0.86 5.16 3.96
N THR A 64 1.42 4.46 2.97
CA THR A 64 0.67 3.89 1.85
C THR A 64 0.94 2.40 1.71
N PHE A 65 -0.04 1.64 1.20
CA PHE A 65 0.17 0.24 0.85
C PHE A 65 1.06 0.11 -0.39
N THR A 66 1.79 -1.01 -0.47
CA THR A 66 2.60 -1.42 -1.61
C THR A 66 2.06 -2.74 -2.18
N THR A 67 2.34 -3.02 -3.45
CA THR A 67 1.97 -4.30 -4.08
C THR A 67 2.51 -5.48 -3.27
N SER A 68 1.69 -6.51 -3.09
CA SER A 68 2.09 -7.78 -2.49
C SER A 68 2.06 -8.92 -3.52
N ALA A 69 2.56 -10.08 -3.14
CA ALA A 69 2.46 -11.31 -3.93
C ALA A 69 1.00 -11.76 -4.12
N ASN A 70 0.09 -11.30 -3.25
CA ASN A 70 -1.33 -11.62 -3.26
C ASN A 70 -2.19 -10.57 -3.99
N GLY A 71 -1.55 -9.60 -4.65
CA GLY A 71 -2.20 -8.61 -5.51
C GLY A 71 -1.72 -7.18 -5.32
N SER A 72 -2.18 -6.29 -6.19
CA SER A 72 -1.84 -4.87 -6.21
C SER A 72 -3.01 -3.95 -5.86
N ASP A 73 -4.22 -4.48 -5.68
CA ASP A 73 -5.37 -3.64 -5.36
C ASP A 73 -5.19 -2.94 -4.01
N GLY A 74 -5.41 -1.63 -3.97
CA GLY A 74 -5.07 -0.77 -2.84
C GLY A 74 -3.64 -0.21 -2.83
N ALA A 75 -2.76 -0.57 -3.78
CA ALA A 75 -1.40 -0.02 -3.82
C ALA A 75 -1.44 1.51 -4.03
N GLY A 76 -0.62 2.23 -3.26
CA GLY A 76 -0.61 3.69 -3.22
C GLY A 76 -1.74 4.32 -2.41
N GLN A 77 -2.74 3.55 -1.97
CA GLN A 77 -3.76 4.04 -1.03
C GLN A 77 -3.17 4.20 0.37
N GLY A 78 -3.69 5.17 1.13
CA GLY A 78 -3.27 5.39 2.51
C GLY A 78 -3.59 4.19 3.41
N VAL A 79 -2.70 3.83 4.33
CA VAL A 79 -2.91 2.69 5.26
C VAL A 79 -4.03 2.96 6.26
N ARG A 80 -4.17 4.22 6.69
CA ARG A 80 -5.21 4.65 7.61
C ARG A 80 -6.59 4.45 6.97
N ASN A 81 -7.51 3.86 7.74
CA ASN A 81 -8.92 3.66 7.38
C ASN A 81 -9.14 2.83 6.10
N ASN A 82 -8.22 1.94 5.76
CA ASN A 82 -8.29 1.17 4.51
C ASN A 82 -7.85 -0.28 4.66
N ALA A 83 -7.40 -0.70 5.84
CA ALA A 83 -6.96 -2.07 6.05
C ALA A 83 -8.12 -2.98 6.48
N ALA A 84 -8.00 -4.26 6.13
CA ALA A 84 -9.03 -5.26 6.38
C ALA A 84 -8.53 -6.56 7.01
N SER A 85 -7.23 -6.87 6.95
CA SER A 85 -6.66 -8.03 7.63
C SER A 85 -5.21 -7.81 8.05
N VAL A 86 -4.72 -8.66 8.95
CA VAL A 86 -3.35 -8.64 9.47
C VAL A 86 -2.77 -10.04 9.49
N ASP A 87 -1.50 -10.15 9.10
CA ASP A 87 -0.66 -11.33 9.27
C ASP A 87 0.58 -10.93 10.10
N ASN A 88 0.62 -11.33 11.37
CA ASN A 88 1.71 -10.99 12.29
C ASN A 88 2.83 -12.03 12.20
N TRP A 89 3.93 -11.66 11.56
CA TRP A 89 5.16 -12.45 11.46
C TRP A 89 6.18 -12.13 12.56
N ASP A 90 5.81 -11.36 13.59
CA ASP A 90 6.53 -11.34 14.85
C ASP A 90 6.09 -12.54 15.71
N PHE A 91 7.02 -13.46 15.94
CA PHE A 91 6.80 -14.68 16.73
C PHE A 91 7.07 -14.49 18.24
N ASN A 92 7.49 -13.30 18.66
CA ASN A 92 7.78 -12.96 20.05
C ASN A 92 6.74 -12.00 20.63
N ASN A 93 6.19 -11.11 19.80
CA ASN A 93 5.23 -10.09 20.24
C ASN A 93 3.89 -10.25 19.53
N ALA A 94 2.81 -10.04 20.28
CA ALA A 94 1.51 -9.83 19.67
C ALA A 94 1.43 -8.44 19.04
N PHE A 95 0.54 -8.30 18.07
CA PHE A 95 0.31 -7.05 17.36
C PHE A 95 -1.12 -6.58 17.58
N THR A 96 -1.29 -5.32 17.97
CA THR A 96 -2.60 -4.73 18.26
C THR A 96 -2.84 -3.54 17.34
N VAL A 97 -3.99 -3.56 16.65
CA VAL A 97 -4.45 -2.46 15.79
C VAL A 97 -5.55 -1.69 16.50
N TYR A 98 -5.51 -0.37 16.37
CA TYR A 98 -6.40 0.56 17.06
C TYR A 98 -7.17 1.45 16.09
N PHE A 99 -8.41 1.77 16.46
CA PHE A 99 -9.33 2.61 15.71
C PHE A 99 -8.89 4.08 15.67
N HIS A 100 -8.23 4.56 16.73
CA HIS A 100 -7.68 5.92 16.79
C HIS A 100 -6.15 5.93 16.78
N VAL A 101 -5.61 7.14 16.59
CA VAL A 101 -4.18 7.41 16.73
C VAL A 101 -3.73 7.24 18.18
N ASN A 102 -2.42 7.16 18.39
CA ASN A 102 -1.76 7.01 19.69
C ASN A 102 -2.23 5.78 20.48
N TYR A 103 -2.62 4.70 19.79
CA TYR A 103 -2.99 3.42 20.40
C TYR A 103 -4.22 3.51 21.31
N THR A 104 -5.25 4.25 20.88
CA THR A 104 -6.46 4.49 21.66
C THR A 104 -7.73 4.00 20.96
N GLY A 105 -8.82 3.89 21.72
CA GLY A 105 -10.13 3.48 21.21
C GLY A 105 -10.28 1.96 21.06
N ALA A 106 -11.27 1.56 20.25
CA ALA A 106 -11.49 0.14 19.95
C ALA A 106 -10.25 -0.48 19.32
N SER A 107 -9.95 -1.73 19.70
CA SER A 107 -8.75 -2.42 19.26
C SER A 107 -8.98 -3.90 19.03
N GLN A 108 -8.15 -4.50 18.18
CA GLN A 108 -8.09 -5.94 17.99
C GLN A 108 -6.64 -6.38 18.05
N ARG A 109 -6.40 -7.42 18.87
CA ARG A 109 -5.10 -7.99 19.13
C ARG A 109 -4.96 -9.31 18.39
N PHE A 110 -3.82 -9.50 17.76
CA PHE A 110 -3.40 -10.70 17.06
C PHE A 110 -2.20 -11.29 17.80
N ALA A 111 -2.23 -12.58 18.10
CA ALA A 111 -1.15 -13.24 18.82
C ALA A 111 0.19 -13.15 18.05
N ALA A 112 1.29 -13.45 18.75
CA ALA A 112 2.57 -13.69 18.10
C ALA A 112 2.43 -14.82 17.06
N GLY A 113 2.93 -14.60 15.84
CA GLY A 113 2.74 -15.53 14.71
C GLY A 113 1.28 -15.69 14.24
N GLY A 114 0.36 -14.88 14.75
CA GLY A 114 -1.07 -14.99 14.48
C GLY A 114 -1.55 -14.02 13.39
N GLY A 115 -2.78 -14.20 12.93
CA GLY A 115 -3.35 -13.32 11.91
C GLY A 115 -4.86 -13.49 11.78
N GLY A 116 -5.48 -12.62 10.99
CA GLY A 116 -6.87 -12.75 10.61
C GLY A 116 -7.47 -11.47 10.07
N ASN A 117 -8.77 -11.55 9.76
CA ASN A 117 -9.57 -10.41 9.35
C ASN A 117 -9.85 -9.49 10.53
N PHE A 118 -9.93 -8.18 10.25
CA PHE A 118 -10.51 -7.26 11.21
C PHE A 118 -11.99 -7.56 11.42
N ASN A 119 -12.43 -7.38 12.67
CA ASN A 119 -13.84 -7.35 13.00
C ASN A 119 -14.53 -6.14 12.35
N SER A 120 -15.87 -6.11 12.45
CA SER A 120 -16.69 -5.07 11.84
C SER A 120 -16.38 -3.65 12.34
N THR A 121 -15.81 -3.50 13.53
CA THR A 121 -15.46 -2.20 14.12
C THR A 121 -14.17 -1.63 13.52
N LEU A 122 -13.20 -2.48 13.20
CA LEU A 122 -11.87 -2.04 12.74
C LEU A 122 -11.65 -2.10 11.24
N ARG A 123 -12.47 -2.87 10.51
CA ARG A 123 -12.32 -2.97 9.07
C ARG A 123 -12.52 -1.59 8.43
N ASN A 124 -11.50 -1.12 7.72
CA ASN A 124 -11.43 0.20 7.09
C ASN A 124 -11.50 1.38 8.08
N GLU A 125 -11.16 1.16 9.35
CA GLU A 125 -11.18 2.21 10.38
C GLU A 125 -9.90 2.19 11.24
N ASN A 126 -8.85 1.51 10.79
CA ASN A 126 -7.57 1.41 11.48
C ASN A 126 -6.78 2.73 11.42
N ALA A 127 -6.17 3.14 12.55
CA ALA A 127 -5.40 4.38 12.61
C ALA A 127 -4.01 4.26 13.25
N SER A 128 -3.76 3.24 14.09
CA SER A 128 -2.44 2.98 14.66
C SER A 128 -2.23 1.50 14.99
N GLY A 129 -0.97 1.10 15.20
CA GLY A 129 -0.62 -0.30 15.49
C GLY A 129 0.60 -0.43 16.38
N LYS A 130 0.56 -1.38 17.30
CA LYS A 130 1.58 -1.56 18.34
C LYS A 130 1.88 -3.04 18.60
N PHE A 131 3.16 -3.36 18.66
CA PHE A 131 3.71 -4.59 19.23
C PHE A 131 3.79 -4.50 20.76
N GLY A 132 3.42 -5.60 21.43
CA GLY A 132 3.51 -5.77 22.88
C GLY A 132 2.50 -6.78 23.39
#